data_AF-A0A9D2EDS6-F1
#
_entry.id   AF-A0A9D2EDS6-F1
#
_cell.length_a   1.000
_cell.length_b   1.000
_cell.length_c   1.000
_cell.angle_alpha   90.00
_cell.angle_beta   90.00
_cell.angle_gamma   90.00
#
_symmetry.space_group_name_H-M   'P 1'
#
loop_
_entity.id
_entity.type
_entity.pdbx_description
1 polymer ?
#
loop_
_entity_poly.entity_id
_entity_poly.type
_entity_poly.pdbx_seq_one_letter_code
_entity_poly.pdbx_strand_id
1 'polypeptide(L)'
;MTTLQPYALRVDGQHEPQGIVSPPSFSWRLRSEGRGARQRSHRITVHLLTPHGQQVQVWDSGEVAAADTTGVPYQGAPLQTSADYRWELAVTDEHGTSSTSQAHFATGIVHPDQ
;
A
#
# COMPACT_ATOMS: atom_id res chain seq x y z
N MET A 1 5.05 -25.69 0.51
CA MET A 1 4.85 -24.45 1.29
C MET A 1 3.92 -23.58 0.48
N THR A 2 2.81 -23.16 1.06
CA THR A 2 1.79 -22.38 0.35
C THR A 2 1.92 -20.93 0.77
N THR A 3 2.25 -20.05 -0.16
CA THR A 3 2.45 -18.63 0.13
C THR A 3 1.14 -17.87 -0.06
N LEU A 4 0.78 -17.05 0.92
CA LEU A 4 -0.31 -16.09 0.78
C LEU A 4 0.15 -14.91 -0.07
N GLN A 5 -0.47 -14.68 -1.22
CA GLN A 5 -0.06 -13.66 -2.19
C GLN A 5 -1.05 -12.47 -2.20
N PRO A 6 -0.58 -11.23 -1.97
CA PRO A 6 -1.38 -10.04 -2.20
C PRO A 6 -1.56 -9.75 -3.69
N TYR A 7 -2.76 -9.34 -4.08
CA TYR A 7 -3.11 -8.93 -5.44
C TYR A 7 -4.26 -7.91 -5.42
N ALA A 8 -4.58 -7.33 -6.58
CA ALA A 8 -5.66 -6.33 -6.73
C ALA A 8 -5.54 -5.18 -5.70
N LEU A 9 -4.32 -4.65 -5.60
CA LEU A 9 -3.97 -3.50 -4.76
C LEU A 9 -4.76 -2.27 -5.21
N ARG A 10 -5.31 -1.55 -4.24
CA ARG A 10 -6.18 -0.39 -4.46
C ARG A 10 -5.89 0.73 -3.48
N VAL A 11 -6.04 1.95 -3.97
CA VAL A 11 -5.98 3.20 -3.20
C VAL A 11 -7.36 3.85 -3.30
N ASP A 12 -8.00 4.12 -2.16
CA ASP A 12 -9.40 4.57 -2.06
C ASP A 12 -10.38 3.71 -2.88
N GLY A 13 -10.14 2.40 -2.86
CA GLY A 13 -10.96 1.42 -3.59
C GLY A 13 -10.74 1.39 -5.10
N GLN A 14 -9.84 2.21 -5.65
CA GLN A 14 -9.54 2.33 -7.08
C GLN A 14 -8.20 1.68 -7.45
N HIS A 15 -8.10 1.16 -8.67
CA HIS A 15 -6.85 0.62 -9.21
C HIS A 15 -6.03 1.76 -9.80
N GLU A 16 -4.85 1.99 -9.23
CA GLU A 16 -3.88 3.01 -9.66
C GLU A 16 -4.50 4.40 -9.93
N PRO A 17 -5.26 4.96 -8.97
CA PRO A 17 -5.97 6.20 -9.18
C PRO A 17 -5.02 7.37 -9.42
N GLN A 18 -5.53 8.32 -10.20
CA GLN A 18 -4.90 9.60 -10.48
C GLN A 18 -5.74 10.69 -9.82
N GLY A 19 -5.09 11.70 -9.23
CA GLY A 19 -5.81 12.83 -8.64
C GLY A 19 -6.22 12.64 -7.17
N ILE A 20 -5.48 11.87 -6.38
CA ILE A 20 -5.69 11.80 -4.93
C ILE A 20 -5.38 13.17 -4.31
N VAL A 21 -6.30 13.71 -3.49
CA VAL A 21 -6.18 15.05 -2.89
C VAL A 21 -6.23 15.06 -1.36
N SER A 22 -6.41 13.89 -0.75
CA SER A 22 -6.44 13.68 0.70
C SER A 22 -5.60 12.47 1.08
N PRO A 23 -5.21 12.30 2.35
CA PRO A 23 -4.57 11.06 2.81
C PRO A 23 -5.43 9.84 2.43
N PRO A 24 -4.91 8.91 1.60
CA PRO A 24 -5.72 7.84 1.06
C PRO A 24 -5.79 6.64 2.02
N SER A 25 -6.65 5.70 1.67
CA SER A 25 -6.73 4.38 2.29
C SER A 25 -6.24 3.29 1.33
N PHE A 26 -5.55 2.28 1.86
CA PHE A 26 -5.06 1.15 1.11
C PHE A 26 -5.95 -0.07 1.30
N SER A 27 -6.08 -0.86 0.24
CA SER A 27 -6.75 -2.15 0.28
C SER A 27 -6.13 -3.14 -0.70
N TRP A 28 -6.25 -4.43 -0.40
CA TRP A 28 -5.74 -5.51 -1.23
C TRP A 28 -6.60 -6.76 -1.07
N ARG A 29 -6.42 -7.71 -1.99
CA ARG A 29 -6.96 -9.05 -1.88
C ARG A 29 -5.83 -10.05 -1.67
N LEU A 30 -6.18 -11.18 -1.08
CA LEU A 30 -5.24 -12.25 -0.79
C LEU A 30 -5.68 -13.51 -1.51
N ARG A 31 -4.72 -14.21 -2.13
CA ARG A 31 -4.93 -15.54 -2.72
C ARG A 31 -3.91 -16.51 -2.17
N SER A 32 -4.29 -17.77 -2.10
CA SER A 32 -3.43 -18.86 -1.64
C SER A 32 -3.82 -20.13 -2.37
N GLU A 33 -2.85 -21.00 -2.68
CA GLU A 33 -3.12 -22.31 -3.30
C GLU A 33 -3.66 -23.33 -2.28
N GLY A 34 -3.54 -23.04 -0.98
CA GLY A 34 -3.95 -23.90 0.13
C GLY A 34 -5.19 -23.35 0.85
N ARG A 35 -6.01 -24.25 1.38
CA ARG A 35 -7.18 -23.86 2.18
C ARG A 35 -6.73 -23.32 3.54
N GLY A 36 -7.40 -22.27 4.00
CA GLY A 36 -7.24 -21.74 5.36
C GLY A 36 -6.04 -20.81 5.57
N ALA A 37 -5.28 -20.46 4.53
CA ALA A 37 -4.20 -19.48 4.67
C ALA A 37 -4.75 -18.10 5.04
N ARG A 38 -4.21 -17.50 6.09
CA ARG A 38 -4.57 -16.18 6.60
C ARG A 38 -3.35 -15.29 6.72
N GLN A 39 -3.58 -14.00 6.57
CA GLN A 39 -2.56 -12.99 6.85
C GLN A 39 -2.41 -12.87 8.35
N ARG A 40 -1.16 -12.91 8.81
CA ARG A 40 -0.77 -12.65 10.19
C ARG A 40 -0.40 -11.18 10.39
N SER A 41 0.36 -10.62 9.45
CA SER A 41 0.78 -9.23 9.48
C SER A 41 0.98 -8.67 8.07
N HIS A 42 1.01 -7.34 7.98
CA HIS A 42 1.37 -6.63 6.77
C HIS A 42 2.32 -5.48 7.07
N ARG A 43 3.00 -4.99 6.03
CA ARG A 43 3.77 -3.75 6.04
C ARG A 43 3.55 -3.02 4.74
N ILE A 44 3.18 -1.74 4.83
CA ILE A 44 3.05 -0.84 3.68
C ILE A 44 4.23 0.13 3.70
N THR A 45 4.92 0.23 2.58
CA THR A 45 5.95 1.24 2.35
C THR A 45 5.53 2.10 1.18
N VAL A 46 5.57 3.42 1.32
CA VAL A 46 5.21 4.37 0.26
C VAL A 46 6.43 5.18 -0.14
N HIS A 47 6.68 5.25 -1.43
CA HIS A 47 7.75 5.99 -2.05
C HIS A 47 7.18 7.09 -2.94
N LEU A 48 7.68 8.31 -2.78
CA LEU A 48 7.54 9.39 -3.75
C LEU A 48 8.47 9.11 -4.93
N LEU A 49 7.93 9.19 -6.15
CA LEU A 49 8.69 9.09 -7.39
C LEU A 49 9.02 10.50 -7.86
N THR A 50 10.29 10.88 -7.76
CA THR A 50 10.75 12.20 -8.20
C THR A 50 10.79 12.28 -9.73
N PRO A 51 10.71 13.50 -10.32
CA PRO A 51 10.82 13.68 -11.78
C PRO A 51 12.13 13.15 -12.39
N HIS A 52 13.18 12.96 -11.58
CA HIS A 52 14.47 12.42 -12.00
C HIS A 52 14.58 10.90 -11.84
N GLY A 53 13.47 10.20 -11.54
CA GLY A 53 13.42 8.74 -11.39
C GLY A 53 13.95 8.22 -10.05
N GLN A 54 14.32 9.11 -9.11
CA GLN A 54 14.66 8.69 -7.75
C GLN A 54 13.40 8.35 -6.95
N GLN A 55 13.53 7.39 -6.04
CA GLN A 55 12.47 6.95 -5.15
C GLN A 55 12.82 7.34 -3.73
N VAL A 56 11.96 8.13 -3.10
CA VAL A 56 12.15 8.60 -1.73
C VAL A 56 11.08 7.96 -0.86
N GLN A 57 11.47 7.13 0.10
CA GLN A 57 10.53 6.59 1.08
C GLN A 57 9.92 7.73 1.91
N VAL A 58 8.60 7.89 1.84
CA VAL A 58 7.85 8.93 2.57
C VAL A 58 7.03 8.37 3.71
N TRP A 59 6.77 7.06 3.71
CA TRP A 59 6.06 6.38 4.78
C TRP A 59 6.40 4.91 4.84
N ASP A 60 6.33 4.37 6.05
CA ASP A 60 6.49 2.97 6.38
C ASP A 60 5.60 2.68 7.59
N SER A 61 4.64 1.78 7.44
CA SER A 61 3.72 1.43 8.54
C SER A 61 4.40 0.68 9.68
N GLY A 62 5.63 0.18 9.45
CA GLY A 62 6.17 -0.93 10.23
C GLY A 62 5.37 -2.21 10.00
N GLU A 63 5.75 -3.27 10.71
CA GLU A 63 4.94 -4.49 10.72
C GLU A 63 3.69 -4.28 11.58
N VAL A 64 2.52 -4.47 10.99
CA VAL A 64 1.21 -4.35 11.64
C VAL A 64 0.60 -5.75 11.75
N ALA A 65 0.46 -6.25 12.99
CA ALA A 65 -0.23 -7.50 13.28
C ALA A 65 -1.75 -7.31 13.15
N ALA A 66 -2.25 -7.39 11.91
CA ALA A 66 -3.67 -7.24 11.61
C ALA A 66 -4.10 -8.17 10.47
N ALA A 67 -5.31 -8.70 10.59
CA ALA A 67 -5.98 -9.44 9.53
C ALA A 67 -6.69 -8.54 8.51
N ASP A 68 -6.81 -7.24 8.82
CA ASP A 68 -7.47 -6.27 7.95
C ASP A 68 -6.69 -6.10 6.63
N THR A 69 -7.46 -6.07 5.53
CA THR A 69 -6.95 -5.91 4.16
C THR A 69 -7.61 -4.75 3.43
N THR A 70 -8.45 -3.97 4.13
CA THR A 70 -9.26 -2.91 3.55
C THR A 70 -9.27 -1.69 4.46
N GLY A 71 -9.21 -0.50 3.87
CA GLY A 71 -9.36 0.75 4.62
C GLY A 71 -8.17 1.09 5.50
N VAL A 72 -6.98 0.55 5.21
CA VAL A 72 -5.77 0.84 6.00
C VAL A 72 -5.32 2.27 5.69
N PRO A 73 -5.39 3.21 6.64
CA PRO A 73 -5.15 4.62 6.35
C PRO A 73 -3.66 4.89 6.12
N TYR A 74 -3.35 5.78 5.19
CA TYR A 74 -2.03 6.40 5.11
C TYR A 74 -1.76 7.25 6.36
N GLN A 75 -0.63 7.01 7.02
CA GLN A 75 -0.23 7.72 8.25
C GLN A 75 1.14 8.41 8.11
N GLY A 76 1.59 8.62 6.87
CA GLY A 76 2.86 9.28 6.59
C GLY A 76 2.77 10.80 6.55
N ALA A 77 3.85 11.42 6.08
CA ALA A 77 3.91 12.87 5.88
C ALA A 77 2.89 13.34 4.82
N PRO A 78 2.41 14.59 4.87
CA PRO A 78 1.47 15.12 3.87
C PRO A 78 1.93 14.84 2.44
N LEU A 79 0.97 14.42 1.60
CA LEU A 79 1.24 14.14 0.20
C LEU A 79 1.56 15.43 -0.57
N GLN A 80 2.48 15.34 -1.53
CA GLN A 80 2.83 16.43 -2.42
C GLN A 80 1.79 16.56 -3.52
N THR A 81 1.58 17.78 -4.00
CA THR A 81 0.74 18.08 -5.17
C THR A 81 1.36 17.58 -6.46
N SER A 82 0.53 17.04 -7.36
CA SER A 82 0.91 16.63 -8.72
C SER A 82 2.12 15.71 -8.74
N ALA A 83 2.10 14.69 -7.89
CA ALA A 83 3.23 13.81 -7.65
C ALA A 83 2.84 12.33 -7.81
N ASP A 84 3.77 11.55 -8.34
CA ASP A 84 3.62 10.11 -8.50
C ASP A 84 4.14 9.37 -7.28
N TYR A 85 3.40 8.37 -6.84
CA TYR A 85 3.75 7.51 -5.73
C TYR A 85 3.75 6.04 -6.16
N ARG A 86 4.63 5.27 -5.55
CA ARG A 86 4.58 3.81 -5.52
C ARG A 86 4.36 3.36 -4.09
N TRP A 87 3.50 2.38 -3.89
CA TRP A 87 3.40 1.71 -2.61
C TRP A 87 3.68 0.22 -2.78
N GLU A 88 4.37 -0.32 -1.79
CA GLU A 88 4.73 -1.73 -1.69
C GLU A 88 4.02 -2.31 -0.47
N LEU A 89 3.46 -3.50 -0.65
CA LEU A 89 2.80 -4.26 0.38
C LEU A 89 3.58 -5.56 0.59
N ALA A 90 4.08 -5.77 1.80
CA ALA A 90 4.52 -7.07 2.27
C ALA A 90 3.43 -7.69 3.14
N VAL A 91 3.10 -8.97 2.89
CA VAL A 91 2.15 -9.75 3.68
C VAL A 91 2.87 -10.97 4.22
N THR A 92 2.74 -11.21 5.51
CA THR A 92 3.27 -12.40 6.19
C THR A 92 2.11 -13.29 6.59
N ASP A 93 2.20 -14.58 6.25
CA ASP A 93 1.20 -15.57 6.65
C ASP A 93 1.44 -16.14 8.07
N GLU A 94 0.54 -17.00 8.52
CA GLU A 94 0.62 -17.65 9.83
C GLU A 94 1.87 -18.52 10.02
N HIS A 95 2.49 -19.00 8.93
CA HIS A 95 3.70 -19.81 8.96
C HIS A 95 4.98 -18.95 8.91
N GLY A 96 4.86 -17.63 8.88
CA GLY A 96 5.98 -16.70 8.78
C GLY A 96 6.54 -16.56 7.37
N THR A 97 5.81 -17.02 6.34
CA THR A 97 6.22 -16.81 4.95
C THR A 97 5.73 -15.46 4.46
N SER A 98 6.64 -14.64 3.96
CA SER A 98 6.31 -13.31 3.42
C SER A 98 6.24 -13.32 1.90
N SER A 99 5.34 -12.51 1.35
CA SER A 99 5.27 -12.19 -0.07
C SER A 99 4.97 -10.71 -0.28
N THR A 100 5.25 -10.21 -1.49
CA THR A 100 5.14 -8.79 -1.79
C THR A 100 4.32 -8.53 -3.05
N SER A 101 3.73 -7.34 -3.12
CA SER A 101 3.15 -6.76 -4.33
C SER A 101 3.28 -5.23 -4.26
N GLN A 102 3.15 -4.56 -5.40
CA GLN A 102 3.27 -3.11 -5.47
C GLN A 102 2.25 -2.54 -6.47
N ALA A 103 1.87 -1.28 -6.28
CA ALA A 103 1.03 -0.54 -7.21
C ALA A 103 1.33 0.97 -7.11
N HIS A 104 0.74 1.74 -8.00
CA HIS A 104 0.92 3.19 -8.08
C HIS A 104 -0.31 3.97 -7.62
N PHE A 105 -0.12 5.24 -7.30
CA PHE A 105 -1.16 6.25 -7.30
C PHE A 105 -0.52 7.61 -7.57
N ALA A 106 -1.29 8.55 -8.10
CA ALA A 106 -0.82 9.92 -8.29
C ALA A 106 -1.73 10.91 -7.59
N THR A 107 -1.15 11.99 -7.09
CA THR A 107 -1.89 13.07 -6.47
C THR A 107 -2.31 14.13 -7.48
N GLY A 108 -3.42 14.78 -7.18
CA GLY A 108 -3.87 15.98 -7.89
C GLY A 108 -3.31 17.24 -7.25
N ILE A 109 -4.05 18.34 -7.38
CA ILE A 109 -3.78 19.56 -6.62
C ILE A 109 -4.20 19.31 -5.17
N VAL A 110 -3.22 19.04 -4.31
CA VAL A 110 -3.42 18.96 -2.86
C VAL A 110 -3.34 20.38 -2.32
N HIS A 111 -4.42 20.84 -1.68
CA HIS A 111 -4.40 22.11 -0.97
C HIS A 111 -3.85 21.86 0.44
N PRO A 112 -2.67 22.40 0.80
CA PRO A 112 -2.24 22.41 2.19
C PRO A 112 -3.14 23.40 2.93
N ASP A 113 -4.15 22.86 3.59
CA ASP A 113 -5.06 23.54 4.49
C ASP A 113 -5.97 24.64 3.88
N GLN A 114 -7.27 24.48 4.14
CA GLN A 114 -8.02 25.58 4.76
C GLN A 114 -7.82 25.47 6.26
#